data_AF-A0A3M1HHP4-F1
#
_entry.id   AF-A0A3M1HHP4-F1
#
_cell.length_a   1.000
_cell.length_b   1.000
_cell.length_c   1.000
_cell.angle_alpha   90.00
_cell.angle_beta   90.00
_cell.angle_gamma   90.00
#
_symmetry.space_group_name_H-M   'P 1'
#
loop_
_entity.id
_entity.type
_entity.pdbx_description
1 polymer ?
#
loop_
_entity_poly.entity_id
_entity_poly.type
_entity_poly.pdbx_seq_one_letter_code
_entity_poly.pdbx_strand_id
1 'polypeptide(L)'
;MKRNYYLFSNGRISRKDNTIFFIRQEEPQKQSMATLSQVDSALVDSNSLQPSSSNASKKKASTFQREKIPLPIQDIESIYIFGEVDFNVKAINFLAQNQIPLHLFNYYGYYSGTFYPREYLNSGKLLVQQVQHYTKKRKRLELAKEFVRAASTNILKNLQ
;
A
#
# COMPACT_ATOMS: atom_id res chain seq x y z
N MET A 1 -14.76 -8.72 12.81
CA MET A 1 -13.81 -9.58 12.08
C MET A 1 -12.75 -8.69 11.48
N LYS A 2 -11.47 -9.09 11.54
CA LYS A 2 -10.42 -8.34 10.84
C LYS A 2 -10.65 -8.46 9.32
N ARG A 3 -10.16 -7.49 8.55
CA ARG A 3 -10.32 -7.43 7.10
C ARG A 3 -9.01 -7.08 6.40
N ASN A 4 -8.93 -7.49 5.15
CA ASN A 4 -7.83 -7.16 4.25
C ASN A 4 -8.02 -5.77 3.66
N TYR A 5 -6.94 -4.97 3.63
CA TYR A 5 -6.94 -3.64 3.03
C TYR A 5 -6.13 -3.64 1.74
N TYR A 6 -6.68 -3.03 0.69
CA TYR A 6 -6.09 -2.99 -0.64
C TYR A 6 -5.76 -1.54 -1.01
N LEU A 7 -4.48 -1.24 -1.22
CA LEU A 7 -3.97 0.09 -1.53
C LEU A 7 -3.54 0.15 -3.00
N PHE A 8 -4.40 0.72 -3.85
CA PHE A 8 -4.14 0.92 -5.28
C PHE A 8 -3.55 2.30 -5.60
N SER A 9 -3.72 3.27 -4.72
CA SER A 9 -3.25 4.63 -4.94
C SER A 9 -1.80 4.78 -4.49
N ASN A 10 -1.08 5.70 -5.16
CA ASN A 10 0.24 6.12 -4.73
C ASN A 10 0.13 6.97 -3.45
N GLY A 11 1.10 6.85 -2.56
CA GLY A 11 1.06 7.61 -1.31
C GLY A 11 2.09 7.21 -0.29
N ARG A 12 1.82 7.60 0.96
CA ARG A 12 2.69 7.31 2.10
C ARG A 12 1.90 6.71 3.25
N ILE A 13 2.39 5.59 3.77
CA ILE A 13 1.93 5.02 5.03
C ILE A 13 2.72 5.67 6.17
N SER A 14 1.99 6.29 7.11
CA SER A 14 2.57 6.87 8.32
C SER A 14 1.81 6.40 9.54
N ARG A 15 2.53 6.01 10.58
CA ARG A 15 1.94 5.78 11.90
C ARG A 15 1.71 7.12 12.61
N LYS A 16 0.56 7.25 13.29
CA LYS A 16 0.36 8.24 14.35
C LYS A 16 -0.37 7.54 15.51
N ASP A 17 0.26 7.54 16.68
CA ASP A 17 -0.20 6.86 17.89
C ASP A 17 -0.46 5.36 17.65
N ASN A 18 -1.71 4.91 17.80
CA ASN A 18 -2.14 3.53 17.57
C ASN A 18 -2.87 3.32 16.23
N THR A 19 -2.81 4.31 15.33
CA THR A 19 -3.50 4.27 14.04
C THR A 19 -2.49 4.43 12.91
N ILE A 20 -2.71 3.69 11.83
CA ILE A 20 -1.96 3.87 10.59
C ILE A 20 -2.74 4.82 9.69
N PHE A 21 -2.06 5.78 9.10
CA PHE A 21 -2.64 6.70 8.13
C PHE A 21 -2.05 6.41 6.76
N PHE A 22 -2.92 6.31 5.77
CA PHE A 22 -2.53 6.36 4.38
C PHE A 22 -2.74 7.78 3.85
N ILE A 23 -1.66 8.42 3.43
CA ILE A 23 -1.67 9.76 2.87
C ILE A 23 -1.58 9.60 1.37
N ARG A 24 -2.68 9.87 0.66
CA ARG A 24 -2.69 9.79 -0.80
C ARG A 24 -1.83 10.91 -1.38
N GLN A 25 -0.99 10.58 -2.35
CA GLN A 25 -0.29 11.57 -3.15
C GLN A 25 -1.24 12.02 -4.27
N GLU A 26 -1.57 13.30 -4.29
CA GLU A 26 -2.29 13.88 -5.42
C GLU A 26 -1.33 13.92 -6.62
N GLU A 27 -1.70 13.22 -7.70
CA GLU A 27 -1.04 13.45 -8.98
C GLU A 27 -1.42 14.85 -9.47
N PRO A 28 -0.46 15.67 -9.91
CA PRO A 28 -0.79 16.94 -10.52
C PRO A 28 -1.69 16.67 -11.73
N GLN A 29 -2.94 17.11 -11.66
CA GLN A 29 -3.89 16.98 -12.76
C GLN A 29 -3.23 17.56 -14.03
N LYS A 30 -3.20 16.79 -15.11
CA LYS A 30 -2.74 17.17 -16.46
C LYS A 30 -3.50 18.35 -17.09
N GLN A 31 -4.32 19.09 -16.33
CA GLN A 31 -5.12 20.22 -16.81
C GLN A 31 -4.32 21.53 -16.92
N SER A 32 -3.13 21.65 -16.33
CA SER A 32 -2.33 22.88 -16.39
C SER A 32 -1.46 23.03 -17.65
N MET A 33 -1.35 22.00 -18.49
CA MET A 33 -0.54 22.06 -19.72
C MET A 33 -1.26 22.75 -20.89
N ALA A 34 -2.59 22.90 -20.83
CA ALA A 34 -3.36 23.56 -21.89
C ALA A 34 -3.34 25.10 -21.80
N THR A 35 -2.92 25.68 -20.68
CA THR A 35 -3.01 27.15 -20.46
C THR A 35 -1.72 27.91 -20.78
N LEU A 36 -0.62 27.20 -21.03
CA LEU A 36 0.70 27.82 -21.30
C LEU A 36 0.93 28.19 -22.77
N SER A 37 -0.01 27.89 -23.67
CA SER A 37 0.12 28.21 -25.11
C SER A 37 -0.66 29.45 -25.57
N GLN A 38 -1.18 30.28 -24.66
CA GLN A 38 -2.04 31.42 -25.00
C GLN A 38 -1.52 32.80 -24.53
N VAL A 39 -0.27 32.91 -24.06
CA VAL A 39 0.22 34.19 -23.49
C VAL A 39 0.93 35.10 -24.50
N ASP A 40 1.22 34.63 -25.73
CA ASP A 40 1.90 35.46 -26.73
C ASP A 40 0.95 35.97 -27.81
N SER A 41 0.20 37.04 -27.52
CA SER A 41 -0.11 38.07 -28.53
C SER A 41 -0.74 39.31 -27.89
N ALA A 42 -0.18 40.47 -28.25
CA ALA A 42 -0.69 41.84 -28.06
C ALA A 42 -0.35 42.55 -26.73
N LEU A 43 0.92 42.97 -26.65
CA LEU A 43 1.27 44.34 -26.26
C LEU A 43 0.51 45.32 -27.16
N VAL A 44 -0.16 46.34 -26.60
CA VAL A 44 -0.25 47.76 -27.01
C VAL A 44 -1.38 48.39 -26.19
N ASP A 45 -1.04 49.17 -25.15
CA ASP A 45 -1.35 50.61 -25.17
C ASP A 45 -0.72 51.36 -24.00
N SER A 46 -0.33 52.59 -24.32
CA SER A 46 0.55 53.45 -23.54
C SER A 46 -0.23 54.41 -22.64
N ASN A 47 0.43 54.84 -21.55
CA ASN A 47 0.20 56.05 -20.74
C ASN A 47 -0.80 56.00 -19.56
N SER A 48 -0.25 55.88 -18.34
CA SER A 48 -0.38 56.92 -17.29
C SER A 48 0.66 56.70 -16.16
N LEU A 49 1.23 57.82 -15.68
CA LEU A 49 2.32 57.92 -14.70
C LEU A 49 1.90 57.55 -13.26
N GLN A 50 2.71 56.68 -12.61
CA GLN A 50 3.21 56.57 -11.21
C GLN A 50 2.43 57.14 -9.98
N PRO A 51 2.85 56.84 -8.72
CA PRO A 51 3.17 55.56 -8.06
C PRO A 51 2.50 55.46 -6.66
N SER A 52 2.16 54.28 -6.14
CA SER A 52 2.17 53.99 -4.67
C SER A 52 1.53 52.65 -4.29
N SER A 53 2.04 52.14 -3.18
CA SER A 53 1.54 51.05 -2.35
C SER A 53 1.78 49.62 -2.85
N SER A 54 2.90 49.09 -2.33
CA SER A 54 3.03 47.75 -1.78
C SER A 54 1.69 47.02 -1.54
N ASN A 55 1.26 46.27 -2.54
CA ASN A 55 0.46 45.08 -2.31
C ASN A 55 1.18 43.95 -3.04
N ALA A 56 2.21 43.44 -2.38
CA ALA A 56 2.65 42.07 -2.57
C ALA A 56 1.43 41.20 -2.28
N SER A 57 0.65 40.93 -3.33
CA SER A 57 -0.39 39.92 -3.34
C SER A 57 0.22 38.65 -2.83
N LYS A 58 0.01 38.40 -1.53
CA LYS A 58 0.18 37.11 -0.89
C LYS A 58 -0.64 36.15 -1.74
N LYS A 59 0.02 35.50 -2.70
CA LYS A 59 -0.44 34.24 -3.26
C LYS A 59 -0.63 33.33 -2.06
N LYS A 60 -1.87 33.24 -1.58
CA LYS A 60 -2.30 32.18 -0.68
C LYS A 60 -2.00 30.89 -1.45
N ALA A 61 -0.87 30.26 -1.12
CA ALA A 61 -0.69 28.86 -1.42
C ALA A 61 -1.91 28.17 -0.80
N SER A 62 -2.85 27.75 -1.66
CA SER A 62 -3.94 26.91 -1.23
C SER A 62 -3.31 25.69 -0.60
N THR A 63 -3.42 25.59 0.72
CA THR A 63 -3.04 24.40 1.48
C THR A 63 -3.92 23.27 0.98
N PHE A 64 -3.51 22.58 -0.09
CA PHE A 64 -4.09 21.33 -0.53
C PHE A 64 -3.87 20.34 0.62
N GLN A 65 -4.91 20.14 1.43
CA GLN A 65 -4.91 19.19 2.52
C GLN A 65 -4.87 17.79 1.89
N ARG A 66 -3.68 17.15 1.92
CA ARG A 66 -3.56 15.75 1.52
C ARG A 66 -4.59 14.91 2.27
N GLU A 67 -5.39 14.16 1.53
CA GLU A 67 -6.37 13.24 2.10
C GLU A 67 -5.66 12.21 2.99
N LYS A 68 -5.95 12.24 4.29
CA LYS A 68 -5.42 11.31 5.28
C LYS A 68 -6.49 10.29 5.61
N ILE A 69 -6.34 9.08 5.08
CA ILE A 69 -7.26 7.98 5.32
C ILE A 69 -6.79 7.24 6.58
N PRO A 70 -7.56 7.28 7.69
CA PRO A 70 -7.23 6.51 8.88
C PRO A 70 -7.54 5.03 8.65
N LEU A 71 -6.59 4.17 8.98
CA LEU A 71 -6.70 2.71 8.96
C LEU A 71 -6.55 2.21 10.42
N PRO A 72 -7.67 1.94 11.12
CA PRO A 72 -7.65 1.44 12.49
C PRO A 72 -6.97 0.07 12.54
N ILE A 73 -5.92 -0.05 13.35
CA ILE A 73 -5.05 -1.25 13.37
C ILE A 73 -5.79 -2.51 13.82
N GLN A 74 -6.81 -2.35 14.66
CA GLN A 74 -7.62 -3.44 15.21
C GLN A 74 -8.40 -4.18 14.12
N ASP A 75 -8.75 -3.47 13.05
CA ASP A 75 -9.56 -4.00 11.96
C ASP A 75 -8.71 -4.62 10.83
N ILE A 76 -7.39 -4.42 10.86
CA ILE A 76 -6.50 -4.85 9.78
C ILE A 76 -6.04 -6.29 10.03
N GLU A 77 -6.30 -7.17 9.07
CA GLU A 77 -5.71 -8.51 9.01
C GLU A 77 -4.40 -8.48 8.24
N SER A 78 -4.45 -7.99 7.00
CA SER A 78 -3.29 -7.82 6.12
C SER A 78 -3.47 -6.63 5.20
N ILE A 79 -2.37 -6.11 4.68
CA ILE A 79 -2.36 -4.96 3.75
C ILE A 79 -1.75 -5.42 2.43
N TYR A 80 -2.45 -5.18 1.33
CA TYR A 80 -2.01 -5.45 -0.03
C TYR A 80 -1.72 -4.12 -0.74
N ILE A 81 -0.48 -3.93 -1.19
CA ILE A 81 -0.02 -2.72 -1.87
C ILE A 81 0.17 -3.00 -3.36
N PHE A 82 -0.59 -2.30 -4.19
CA PHE A 82 -0.48 -2.31 -5.65
C PHE A 82 0.06 -0.98 -6.21
N GLY A 83 -0.11 0.12 -5.47
CA GLY A 83 0.44 1.43 -5.82
C GLY A 83 1.87 1.64 -5.32
N GLU A 84 2.49 2.73 -5.77
CA GLU A 84 3.79 3.18 -5.26
C GLU A 84 3.61 3.82 -3.89
N VAL A 85 4.06 3.10 -2.85
CA VAL A 85 3.84 3.50 -1.46
C VAL A 85 5.14 3.63 -0.69
N ASP A 86 5.33 4.81 -0.11
CA ASP A 86 6.38 5.08 0.86
C ASP A 86 5.98 4.58 2.25
N PHE A 87 6.89 3.92 2.94
CA PHE A 87 6.76 3.66 4.38
C PHE A 87 8.12 3.79 5.07
N ASN A 88 8.09 4.04 6.37
CA ASN A 88 9.30 4.10 7.19
C ASN A 88 9.37 2.90 8.14
N VAL A 89 10.54 2.74 8.76
CA VAL A 89 10.80 1.66 9.73
C VAL A 89 9.84 1.72 10.92
N LYS A 90 9.40 2.91 11.37
CA LYS A 90 8.42 3.03 12.46
C LYS A 90 7.06 2.43 12.11
N ALA A 91 6.60 2.60 10.87
CA ALA A 91 5.35 2.03 10.38
C ALA A 91 5.47 0.50 10.24
N ILE A 92 6.56 0.01 9.66
CA ILE A 92 6.83 -1.43 9.50
C ILE A 92 6.94 -2.13 10.86
N ASN A 93 7.69 -1.56 11.81
CA ASN A 93 7.81 -2.11 13.16
C ASN A 93 6.46 -2.14 13.88
N PHE A 94 5.61 -1.13 13.67
CA PHE A 94 4.28 -1.09 14.26
C PHE A 94 3.34 -2.14 13.67
N LEU A 95 3.39 -2.35 12.35
CA LEU A 95 2.67 -3.47 11.70
C LEU A 95 3.14 -4.82 12.24
N ALA A 96 4.46 -4.99 12.41
CA ALA A 96 5.04 -6.21 12.96
C ALA A 96 4.58 -6.49 14.40
N GLN A 97 4.54 -5.46 15.26
CA GLN A 97 4.04 -5.59 16.64
C GLN A 97 2.58 -6.04 16.69
N ASN A 98 1.76 -5.61 15.72
CA ASN A 98 0.34 -5.96 15.62
C ASN A 98 0.09 -7.23 14.79
N GLN A 99 1.15 -7.93 14.36
CA GLN A 99 1.07 -9.17 13.57
C GLN A 99 0.32 -8.99 12.24
N ILE A 100 0.56 -7.86 11.56
CA ILE A 100 -0.05 -7.54 10.27
C ILE A 100 0.99 -7.68 9.16
N PRO A 101 0.84 -8.66 8.24
CA PRO A 101 1.69 -8.79 7.07
C PRO A 101 1.37 -7.73 6.02
N LEU A 102 2.40 -7.37 5.26
CA LEU A 102 2.33 -6.42 4.15
C LEU A 102 2.72 -7.13 2.86
N HIS A 103 1.78 -7.27 1.94
CA HIS A 103 1.97 -7.89 0.63
C HIS A 103 2.24 -6.81 -0.41
N LEU A 104 3.31 -6.97 -1.18
CA LEU A 104 3.76 -6.03 -2.19
C LEU A 104 3.55 -6.62 -3.59
N PHE A 105 2.98 -5.82 -4.48
CA PHE A 105 2.76 -6.16 -5.87
C PHE A 105 3.44 -5.12 -6.75
N ASN A 106 3.88 -5.54 -7.94
CA ASN A 106 4.39 -4.60 -8.93
C ASN A 106 3.24 -3.92 -9.69
N TYR A 107 3.60 -2.99 -10.58
CA TYR A 107 2.66 -2.24 -11.41
C TYR A 107 1.68 -3.12 -12.21
N TYR A 108 2.09 -4.32 -12.61
CA TYR A 108 1.26 -5.26 -13.36
C TYR A 108 0.44 -6.21 -12.47
N GLY A 109 0.50 -6.04 -11.14
CA GLY A 109 -0.21 -6.88 -10.19
C GLY A 109 0.49 -8.22 -9.89
N TYR A 110 1.74 -8.42 -10.32
CA TYR A 110 2.51 -9.61 -9.92
C TYR A 110 3.04 -9.45 -8.50
N TYR A 111 2.91 -10.52 -7.72
CA TYR A 111 3.41 -10.59 -6.36
C TYR A 111 4.94 -10.41 -6.33
N SER A 112 5.39 -9.37 -5.65
CA SER A 112 6.81 -9.04 -5.50
C SER A 112 7.40 -9.58 -4.21
N GLY A 113 6.60 -9.68 -3.15
CA GLY A 113 7.04 -10.19 -1.86
C GLY A 113 6.08 -9.84 -0.73
N THR A 114 6.37 -10.39 0.46
CA THR A 114 5.63 -10.10 1.68
C THR A 114 6.62 -9.75 2.78
N PHE A 115 6.38 -8.65 3.47
CA PHE A 115 6.94 -8.45 4.80
C PHE A 115 6.11 -9.25 5.80
N TYR A 116 6.69 -10.34 6.31
CA TYR A 116 6.06 -11.21 7.28
C TYR A 116 6.55 -10.85 8.70
N PRO A 117 5.65 -10.46 9.62
CA PRO A 117 5.99 -10.19 11.01
C PRO A 117 6.66 -11.39 11.67
N ARG A 118 7.44 -11.13 12.73
CA ARG A 118 8.02 -12.21 13.52
C ARG A 118 6.91 -13.03 14.16
N GLU A 119 6.94 -14.34 13.91
CA GLU A 119 6.01 -15.30 14.49
C GLU A 119 6.00 -15.22 16.02
N TYR A 120 4.80 -15.09 16.59
CA TYR A 120 4.58 -15.12 18.03
C TYR A 120 4.19 -16.52 18.53
N LEU A 121 3.55 -17.33 17.67
CA LEU A 121 3.13 -18.71 17.97
C LEU A 121 4.22 -19.74 17.64
N ASN A 122 5.34 -19.65 18.34
CA ASN A 122 6.46 -20.56 18.14
C ASN A 122 6.25 -21.86 18.91
N SER A 123 6.00 -22.97 18.22
CA SER A 123 5.98 -24.32 18.82
C SER A 123 7.17 -25.14 18.33
N GLY A 124 8.20 -25.25 19.16
CA GLY A 124 9.40 -26.04 18.84
C GLY A 124 9.08 -27.51 18.58
N LYS A 125 8.13 -28.08 19.34
CA LYS A 125 7.64 -29.45 19.14
C LYS A 125 7.00 -29.63 17.76
N LEU A 126 6.17 -28.67 17.33
CA LEU A 126 5.52 -28.71 16.02
C LEU A 126 6.57 -28.66 14.90
N LEU A 127 7.53 -27.75 15.00
CA LEU A 127 8.60 -27.59 14.00
C LEU A 127 9.42 -28.89 13.86
N VAL A 128 9.85 -29.48 14.97
CA VAL A 128 10.58 -30.75 14.96
C VAL A 128 9.75 -31.85 14.30
N GLN A 129 8.46 -31.91 14.60
CA GLN A 129 7.56 -32.87 13.97
C GLN A 129 7.39 -32.62 12.46
N GLN A 130 7.24 -31.36 12.03
CA GLN A 130 7.15 -31.00 10.61
C GLN A 130 8.40 -31.44 9.85
N VAL A 131 9.60 -31.13 10.38
CA VAL A 131 10.88 -31.56 9.81
C VAL A 131 10.96 -33.09 9.77
N GLN A 132 10.58 -33.79 10.85
CA GLN A 132 10.60 -35.25 10.88
C GLN A 132 9.67 -35.88 9.83
N HIS A 133 8.52 -35.27 9.54
CA HIS A 133 7.60 -35.73 8.49
C HIS A 133 8.15 -35.47 7.10
N TYR A 134 8.85 -34.36 6.89
CA TYR A 134 9.52 -34.05 5.63
C TYR A 134 10.71 -34.98 5.35
N THR A 135 11.56 -35.24 6.35
CA THR A 135 12.75 -36.09 6.20
C THR A 135 12.38 -37.56 5.93
N LYS A 136 11.30 -38.07 6.54
CA LYS A 136 10.87 -39.46 6.36
C LYS A 136 10.06 -39.61 5.06
N LYS A 137 10.66 -40.20 4.01
CA LYS A 137 10.04 -40.42 2.68
C LYS A 137 8.61 -40.95 2.75
N ARG A 138 8.33 -41.97 3.57
CA ARG A 138 6.99 -42.55 3.71
C ARG A 138 5.97 -41.50 4.16
N LYS A 139 6.29 -40.73 5.19
CA LYS A 139 5.42 -39.68 5.76
C LYS A 139 5.25 -38.51 4.81
N ARG A 140 6.34 -38.07 4.16
CA ARG A 140 6.30 -37.00 3.15
C ARG A 140 5.39 -37.37 1.98
N LEU A 141 5.48 -38.61 1.50
CA LEU A 141 4.69 -39.10 0.38
C LEU A 141 3.21 -39.23 0.73
N GLU A 142 2.90 -39.66 1.96
CA GLU A 142 1.53 -39.73 2.49
C GLU A 142 0.85 -38.35 2.43
N LEU A 143 1.49 -37.31 2.97
CA LEU A 143 0.99 -35.93 2.90
C LEU A 143 0.86 -35.43 1.45
N ALA A 144 1.86 -35.67 0.61
CA ALA A 144 1.84 -35.25 -0.79
C ALA A 144 0.67 -35.88 -1.57
N LYS A 145 0.39 -37.17 -1.34
CA LYS A 145 -0.74 -37.86 -1.97
C LYS A 145 -2.08 -37.25 -1.54
N GLU A 146 -2.24 -36.92 -0.27
CA GLU A 146 -3.49 -36.30 0.19
C GLU A 146 -3.71 -34.91 -0.41
N PHE A 147 -2.65 -34.08 -0.56
CA PHE A 147 -2.78 -32.80 -1.26
C PHE A 147 -3.24 -32.97 -2.71
N VAL A 148 -2.65 -33.92 -3.45
CA VAL A 148 -3.02 -34.19 -4.85
C VAL A 148 -4.43 -34.76 -4.95
N ARG A 149 -4.79 -35.70 -4.07
CA ARG A 149 -6.15 -36.28 -4.04
C ARG A 149 -7.18 -35.18 -3.78
N ALA A 150 -7.00 -34.37 -2.74
CA ALA A 150 -7.92 -33.27 -2.41
C ALA A 150 -8.03 -32.25 -3.55
N ALA A 151 -6.92 -31.89 -4.19
CA ALA A 151 -6.93 -31.01 -5.35
C ALA A 151 -7.74 -31.63 -6.51
N SER A 152 -7.50 -32.90 -6.83
CA SER A 152 -8.22 -33.58 -7.91
C SER A 152 -9.72 -33.70 -7.66
N THR A 153 -10.13 -33.99 -6.42
CA THR A 153 -11.55 -34.07 -6.05
C THR A 153 -12.22 -32.70 -6.11
N ASN A 154 -11.53 -31.64 -5.69
CA ASN A 154 -12.08 -30.27 -5.75
C ASN A 154 -12.20 -29.79 -7.21
N ILE A 155 -11.21 -30.10 -8.05
CA ILE A 155 -11.28 -29.79 -9.49
C ILE A 155 -12.44 -30.52 -10.15
N LEU A 156 -12.58 -31.83 -9.90
CA LEU A 156 -13.69 -32.62 -10.46
C LEU A 156 -15.05 -32.08 -10.00
N LYS A 157 -15.18 -31.74 -8.72
CA LYS A 157 -16.42 -31.16 -8.17
C LYS A 157 -16.76 -29.80 -8.79
N ASN A 158 -15.77 -28.97 -9.12
CA ASN A 158 -16.02 -27.68 -9.78
C ASN A 158 -16.42 -27.82 -11.26
N LEU A 159 -16.11 -28.95 -11.89
CA LEU A 159 -16.44 -29.24 -13.30
C LEU A 159 -17.79 -29.95 -13.47
N GLN A 160 -18.31 -30.57 -12.41
CA GLN A 160 -19.63 -31.21 -12.36
C GLN A 160 -20.72 -30.17 -12.07
#